data_AF-A0A1X0FCH5-F1
#
_entry.id   AF-A0A1X0FCH5-F1
#
_cell.length_a   1.000
_cell.length_b   1.000
_cell.length_c   1.000
_cell.angle_alpha   90.00
_cell.angle_beta   90.00
_cell.angle_gamma   90.00
#
_symmetry.space_group_name_H-M   'P 1'
#
loop_
_entity.id
_entity.type
_entity.pdbx_description
1 polymer ?
#
loop_
_entity_poly.entity_id
_entity_poly.type
_entity_poly.pdbx_seq_one_letter_code
_entity_poly.pdbx_strand_id
1 'polypeptide(L)'
;IKLSGPDIYRDPAPVTRDVYTIRASVEQGNSGGPLIDLDGHVLGVVFGAAVDDPDTGFVLTADEVASQLARVGDSQLVGTGSCVG
;
A
#
# COMPACT_ATOMS: atom_id res chain seq x y z
N ILE A 1 -7.49 -0.48 10.01
CA ILE A 1 -7.23 0.73 10.83
C ILE A 1 -7.01 1.93 9.90
N LYS A 2 -7.19 3.16 10.40
CA LYS A 2 -6.73 4.35 9.69
C LYS A 2 -5.29 4.63 10.08
N LEU A 3 -4.36 4.59 9.12
CA LEU A 3 -2.96 4.93 9.32
C LEU A 3 -2.68 6.32 8.76
N SER A 4 -2.26 7.24 9.61
CA SER A 4 -1.92 8.61 9.24
C SER A 4 -0.43 8.85 9.39
N GLY A 5 0.20 9.43 8.37
CA GLY A 5 1.63 9.75 8.36
C GLY A 5 2.00 10.57 7.14
N PRO A 6 3.27 10.99 7.01
CA PRO A 6 3.73 11.64 5.79
C PRO A 6 3.55 10.73 4.57
N ASP A 7 3.52 11.33 3.39
CA ASP A 7 3.62 10.56 2.15
C ASP A 7 5.07 10.10 1.89
N ILE A 8 5.28 9.44 0.75
CA ILE A 8 6.60 8.93 0.36
C ILE A 8 7.61 10.05 0.02
N TYR A 9 7.15 11.28 -0.15
CA TYR A 9 7.97 12.47 -0.41
C TYR A 9 8.18 13.33 0.84
N ARG A 10 7.68 12.86 2.00
CA ARG A 10 7.72 13.58 3.27
C ARG A 10 7.05 14.95 3.21
N ASP A 11 5.95 15.06 2.46
CA ASP A 11 5.12 16.25 2.44
C ASP A 11 4.66 16.59 3.88
N PRO A 12 4.69 17.88 4.30
CA PRO A 12 4.21 18.31 5.62
C PRO A 12 2.74 17.97 5.87
N ALA A 13 1.90 17.81 4.84
CA ALA A 13 0.53 17.38 5.01
C ALA A 13 0.44 15.85 5.15
N PRO A 14 -0.09 15.33 6.28
CA PRO A 14 -0.23 13.89 6.45
C PRO A 14 -1.32 13.31 5.56
N VAL A 15 -1.05 12.11 5.05
CA VAL A 15 -1.97 11.28 4.30
C VAL A 15 -2.51 10.18 5.19
N THR A 16 -3.84 10.04 5.19
CA THR A 16 -4.54 8.98 5.93
C THR A 16 -4.95 7.88 4.97
N ARG A 17 -4.63 6.64 5.30
CA ARG A 17 -4.90 5.46 4.48
C ARG A 17 -5.67 4.42 5.29
N ASP A 18 -6.60 3.73 4.65
CA ASP A 18 -7.29 2.58 5.22
C ASP A 18 -6.47 1.30 4.98
N VAL A 19 -5.95 0.72 6.07
CA VAL A 19 -4.96 -0.38 6.02
C VAL A 19 -5.32 -1.55 6.93
N TYR A 20 -4.85 -2.73 6.57
CA TYR A 20 -4.68 -3.86 7.49
C TYR A 20 -3.27 -3.84 8.09
N THR A 21 -3.21 -4.15 9.38
CA THR A 21 -1.97 -4.58 10.04
C THR A 21 -2.03 -6.09 10.12
N ILE A 22 -1.04 -6.77 9.54
CA ILE A 22 -1.01 -8.24 9.49
C ILE A 22 0.22 -8.75 10.22
N ARG A 23 0.10 -9.96 10.77
CA ARG A 23 1.25 -10.68 11.29
C ARG A 23 1.88 -11.50 10.16
N ALA A 24 2.97 -11.01 9.59
CA ALA A 24 3.71 -11.64 8.51
C ALA A 24 5.13 -11.08 8.42
N SER A 25 6.08 -11.92 7.98
CA SER A 25 7.40 -11.47 7.53
C SER A 25 7.26 -10.83 6.14
N VAL A 26 7.17 -9.50 6.09
CA VAL A 26 7.12 -8.73 4.84
C VAL A 26 8.53 -8.29 4.46
N GLU A 27 9.01 -8.76 3.31
CA GLU A 27 10.37 -8.56 2.84
C GLU A 27 10.44 -7.59 1.66
N GLN A 28 11.65 -7.08 1.39
CA GLN A 28 11.91 -6.27 0.21
C GLN A 28 11.51 -7.04 -1.06
N GLY A 29 10.71 -6.38 -1.91
CA GLY A 29 10.16 -6.99 -3.12
C GLY A 29 8.75 -7.55 -2.96
N ASN A 30 8.21 -7.66 -1.74
CA ASN A 30 6.79 -7.97 -1.55
C ASN A 30 5.87 -6.77 -1.83
N SER A 31 6.39 -5.54 -1.77
CA SER A 31 5.64 -4.32 -2.07
C SER A 31 4.97 -4.39 -3.44
N GLY A 32 3.67 -4.07 -3.49
CA GLY A 32 2.83 -4.19 -4.69
C GLY A 32 2.17 -5.56 -4.84
N GLY A 33 2.57 -6.57 -4.07
CA GLY A 33 1.93 -7.89 -4.07
C GLY A 33 0.53 -7.88 -3.41
N PRO A 34 -0.36 -8.81 -3.80
CA PRO A 34 -1.69 -8.91 -3.21
C PRO A 34 -1.65 -9.63 -1.86
N LEU A 35 -2.44 -9.15 -0.90
CA LEU A 35 -2.93 -9.99 0.20
C LEU A 35 -4.19 -10.72 -0.28
N ILE A 36 -4.23 -12.04 -0.13
CA ILE A 36 -5.37 -12.87 -0.56
C ILE A 36 -6.04 -13.59 0.61
N ASP A 37 -7.34 -13.84 0.50
CA ASP A 37 -8.06 -14.76 1.38
C ASP A 37 -7.86 -16.23 0.96
N LEU A 38 -8.46 -17.15 1.72
CA LEU A 38 -8.35 -18.60 1.47
C LEU A 38 -9.05 -19.05 0.18
N ASP A 39 -9.96 -18.23 -0.35
CA ASP A 39 -10.69 -18.49 -1.59
C ASP A 39 -10.00 -17.84 -2.81
N GLY A 40 -8.89 -17.11 -2.59
CA GLY A 40 -8.10 -16.46 -3.63
C GLY A 40 -8.56 -15.05 -4.00
N HIS A 41 -9.45 -14.43 -3.21
CA HIS A 41 -9.84 -13.04 -3.44
C HIS A 41 -8.80 -12.06 -2.89
N VAL A 42 -8.57 -10.97 -3.61
CA VAL A 42 -7.65 -9.91 -3.20
C VAL A 42 -8.30 -9.06 -2.12
N LEU A 43 -7.71 -9.06 -0.93
CA LEU A 43 -8.10 -8.22 0.20
C LEU A 43 -7.41 -6.86 0.20
N GLY A 44 -6.24 -6.75 -0.44
CA GLY A 44 -5.46 -5.52 -0.46
C GLY A 44 -4.10 -5.63 -1.10
N VAL A 45 -3.31 -4.56 -1.02
CA VAL A 45 -1.97 -4.45 -1.63
C VAL A 45 -0.92 -4.16 -0.56
N VAL A 46 0.11 -5.00 -0.49
CA VAL A 46 1.22 -4.84 0.47
C VAL A 46 2.01 -3.58 0.13
N PHE A 47 2.26 -2.71 1.12
CA PHE A 47 3.03 -1.49 0.90
C PHE A 47 4.18 -1.26 1.89
N GLY A 48 4.25 -2.01 3.00
CA GLY A 48 5.36 -1.87 3.92
C GLY A 48 5.37 -2.89 5.06
N ALA A 49 6.43 -2.80 5.86
CA ALA A 49 6.63 -3.53 7.11
C ALA A 49 6.86 -2.52 8.24
N ALA A 50 6.63 -2.95 9.49
CA ALA A 50 7.01 -2.13 10.64
C ALA A 50 8.54 -2.08 10.77
N VAL A 51 9.06 -0.94 11.23
CA VAL A 51 10.51 -0.73 11.40
C VAL A 51 11.01 -1.42 12.68
N ASP A 52 10.14 -1.49 13.68
CA ASP A 52 10.40 -1.96 15.04
C ASP A 52 9.88 -3.39 15.30
N ASP A 53 9.07 -3.94 14.40
CA ASP A 53 8.53 -5.29 14.51
C ASP A 53 8.65 -6.05 13.15
N PRO A 54 9.58 -7.02 13.05
CA PRO A 54 9.80 -7.78 11.82
C PRO A 54 8.62 -8.69 11.44
N ASP A 55 7.73 -9.00 12.40
CA ASP A 55 6.53 -9.82 12.16
C ASP A 55 5.31 -8.98 11.75
N THR A 56 5.43 -7.65 11.63
CA THR A 56 4.30 -6.78 11.30
C THR A 56 4.39 -6.21 9.89
N GLY A 57 3.36 -6.51 9.08
CA GLY A 57 3.16 -5.99 7.73
C GLY A 57 1.99 -5.01 7.62
N PHE A 58 2.05 -4.13 6.62
CA PHE A 58 0.98 -3.19 6.29
C PHE A 58 0.47 -3.38 4.86
N VAL A 59 -0.85 -3.41 4.74
CA VAL A 59 -1.56 -3.67 3.47
C VAL A 59 -2.64 -2.62 3.27
N LEU A 60 -2.64 -1.92 2.13
CA LEU A 60 -3.74 -1.04 1.74
C LEU A 60 -4.96 -1.90 1.48
N THR A 61 -6.11 -1.53 2.06
CA THR A 61 -7.36 -2.27 1.82
C THR A 61 -7.77 -2.18 0.34
N ALA A 62 -8.54 -3.17 -0.14
CA ALA A 62 -9.11 -3.11 -1.49
C ALA A 62 -9.91 -1.82 -1.72
N ASP A 63 -10.67 -1.36 -0.72
CA ASP A 63 -11.44 -0.11 -0.78
C ASP A 63 -10.55 1.14 -0.93
N GLU A 64 -9.43 1.21 -0.21
CA GLU A 64 -8.45 2.30 -0.31
C GLU A 64 -7.92 2.45 -1.75
N VAL A 65 -7.65 1.33 -2.43
CA VAL A 65 -7.12 1.34 -3.80
C VAL A 65 -8.21 1.36 -4.88
N ALA A 66 -9.49 1.16 -4.53
CA ALA A 66 -10.59 1.02 -5.48
C ALA A 66 -10.77 2.26 -6.37
N SER A 67 -10.50 3.46 -5.83
CA SER A 67 -10.56 4.71 -6.60
C SER A 67 -9.63 4.73 -7.82
N GLN A 68 -8.51 4.00 -7.76
CA GLN A 68 -7.54 3.92 -8.85
C GLN A 68 -8.10 3.15 -10.06
N LEU A 69 -9.10 2.29 -9.84
CA LEU A 69 -9.74 1.51 -10.90
C LEU A 69 -10.47 2.39 -11.92
N ALA A 70 -10.85 3.61 -11.55
CA ALA A 70 -11.48 4.57 -12.46
C ALA A 70 -10.57 4.96 -13.64
N ARG A 71 -9.27 4.71 -13.53
CA ARG A 71 -8.26 5.03 -14.55
C ARG A 71 -7.82 3.81 -15.37
N VAL A 72 -8.41 2.64 -15.14
CA VAL A 72 -8.10 1.44 -15.91
C VAL A 72 -8.52 1.66 -17.37
N GLY A 73 -7.56 1.48 -18.28
CA GLY A 73 -7.75 1.74 -19.72
C GLY A 73 -7.11 3.06 -20.20
N ASP A 74 -6.63 3.90 -19.30
CA ASP A 74 -5.77 5.04 -19.64
C ASP A 74 -4.55 4.53 -20.45
N SER A 75 -4.30 5.14 -21.62
CA SER A 75 -3.19 4.78 -22.51
C SER A 75 -2.12 5.86 -22.63
N GLN A 76 -2.37 7.04 -22.05
CA GLN A 76 -1.43 8.14 -22.06
C GLN A 76 -0.31 7.89 -21.05
N LEU A 77 0.92 8.22 -21.44
CA LEU A 77 2.07 8.12 -20.55
C LEU A 77 1.93 9.12 -19.40
N VAL A 78 2.31 8.69 -18.19
CA VAL A 78 2.33 9.51 -16.97
C VAL A 78 3.73 9.52 -16.38
N GLY A 79 4.08 10.58 -15.65
CA GLY A 79 5.33 10.61 -14.89
C GLY A 79 5.26 9.72 -13.65
N THR A 80 6.40 9.18 -13.23
CA THR A 80 6.55 8.37 -12.00
C THR A 80 6.91 9.19 -10.76
N GLY A 81 6.94 10.53 -10.89
CA GLY A 81 7.38 11.43 -9.83
C GLY A 81 8.89 11.38 -9.57
N SER A 82 9.32 11.98 -8.46
CA SER A 82 10.71 12.01 -8.01
C SER A 82 11.12 10.69 -7.35
N CYS A 83 12.43 10.47 -7.19
CA CYS A 83 12.94 9.36 -6.38
C CYS A 83 12.59 9.58 -4.90
N VAL A 84 12.21 8.50 -4.22
CA VAL A 84 12.01 8.47 -2.76
C VAL A 84 13.38 8.50 -2.07
N GLY A 85 13.52 9.27 -0.99
CA GLY A 85 14.76 9.46 -0.22
C GLY A 85 14.56 9.49 1.29
#